data_AF-A0AAU6FD78-F1
#
_entry.id   AF-A0AAU6FD78-F1
#
_cell.length_a   1.000
_cell.length_b   1.000
_cell.length_c   1.000
_cell.angle_alpha   90.00
_cell.angle_beta   90.00
_cell.angle_gamma   90.00
#
_symmetry.space_group_name_H-M   'P 1'
#
loop_
_entity.id
_entity.type
_entity.pdbx_description
1 polymer ?
#
loop_
_entity_poly.entity_id
_entity_poly.type
_entity_poly.pdbx_seq_one_letter_code
_entity_poly.pdbx_strand_id
1 'polypeptide(L)'
;MTPPLRPRRRKSGVPRDERERPAPGVSAGAGGVAAGRDIKGSALGDNSRVTYVEKQYVVPPGASVRWAGARGRGALLVGMFASLCVVALVGVQQGWLPRAGGASGAAASASTAPPHAAVSTSPEAKIDNSGGWGPGRKTFTMQKPASYPVFNSITDNRVHGDERNFVQCRDKQDGNERYADQVIANDGHHYRCYFFFNNDITPAFDTRVVDGKEYPNPAAALQGSRARVLLPPEALYNPAVRGLLSAENSITVWDSCNFVAPRRIRFTYVPGSARMHVKGVANGGVPLKETQEAGVMKSGLTVAPGALLGDRQDGFLYQNGGFLIFEIKVAYAS
;
A
#
# COMPACT_ATOMS: atom_id res chain seq x y z
N MET A 1 55.06 -17.59 43.06
CA MET A 1 54.52 -16.69 44.10
C MET A 1 53.02 -16.56 43.85
N THR A 2 52.23 -17.16 44.73
CA THR A 2 50.77 -17.31 44.61
C THR A 2 50.16 -16.64 45.82
N PRO A 3 49.16 -15.73 45.69
CA PRO A 3 48.40 -15.29 46.83
C PRO A 3 47.06 -16.04 46.96
N PRO A 4 46.50 -16.13 48.19
CA PRO A 4 45.52 -17.15 48.54
C PRO A 4 44.06 -16.73 48.34
N LEU A 5 43.19 -17.74 48.33
CA LEU A 5 41.72 -17.67 48.26
C LEU A 5 41.05 -17.61 49.65
N ARG A 6 39.87 -16.95 49.68
CA ARG A 6 38.69 -17.01 50.61
C ARG A 6 38.64 -16.05 51.82
N PRO A 7 37.44 -15.71 52.38
CA PRO A 7 36.10 -16.30 52.20
C PRO A 7 34.89 -15.35 51.94
N ARG A 8 33.74 -15.98 51.64
CA ARG A 8 32.36 -15.45 51.49
C ARG A 8 31.87 -14.64 52.71
N ARG A 9 31.06 -13.60 52.45
CA ARG A 9 29.99 -13.16 53.37
C ARG A 9 28.73 -12.74 52.59
N ARG A 10 27.61 -13.42 52.89
CA ARG A 10 26.22 -13.07 52.53
C ARG A 10 25.71 -11.96 53.46
N LYS A 11 24.91 -11.03 52.92
CA LYS A 11 23.75 -10.33 53.53
C LYS A 11 23.08 -9.53 52.40
N SER A 12 21.96 -9.97 51.83
CA SER A 12 20.56 -9.68 52.24
C SER A 12 20.27 -8.19 52.40
N GLY A 13 19.63 -7.60 51.39
CA GLY A 13 19.09 -6.25 51.41
C GLY A 13 18.17 -6.03 50.20
N VAL A 14 16.89 -6.38 50.38
CA VAL A 14 15.79 -5.99 49.49
C VAL A 14 15.41 -4.54 49.82
N PRO A 15 15.23 -3.68 48.81
CA PRO A 15 14.14 -2.70 48.81
C PRO A 15 13.31 -2.90 47.52
N ARG A 16 12.05 -3.35 47.63
CA ARG A 16 10.83 -2.55 47.84
C ARG A 16 10.42 -1.75 46.59
N ASP A 17 9.59 -2.41 45.78
CA ASP A 17 8.36 -1.88 45.15
C ASP A 17 8.53 -0.68 44.20
N GLU A 18 9.17 -0.90 43.04
CA GLU A 18 8.90 -0.09 41.84
C GLU A 18 7.62 -0.63 41.18
N ARG A 19 6.49 0.02 41.48
CA ARG A 19 5.30 -0.08 40.65
C ARG A 19 5.67 0.44 39.26
N GLU A 20 5.66 -0.46 38.29
CA GLU A 20 5.64 -0.16 36.86
C GLU A 20 4.66 0.99 36.62
N ARG A 21 5.21 2.17 36.31
CA ARG A 21 4.42 3.25 35.72
C ARG A 21 4.10 2.80 34.30
N PRO A 22 2.82 2.73 33.89
CA PRO A 22 2.51 2.45 32.50
C PRO A 22 3.16 3.52 31.61
N ALA A 23 3.88 3.07 30.59
CA ALA A 23 4.44 3.95 29.58
C ALA A 23 3.32 4.82 28.97
N PRO A 24 3.59 6.10 28.64
CA PRO A 24 2.58 6.95 28.03
C PRO A 24 2.09 6.32 26.72
N GLY A 25 0.79 6.05 26.67
CA GLY A 25 0.12 5.49 25.50
C GLY A 25 0.29 6.42 24.29
N VAL A 26 0.74 5.86 23.17
CA VAL A 26 0.80 6.57 21.90
C VAL A 26 -0.57 6.48 21.24
N SER A 27 -1.25 7.61 21.06
CA SER A 27 -2.48 7.67 20.26
C SER A 27 -2.13 7.80 18.78
N ALA A 28 -2.45 6.79 17.97
CA ALA A 28 -2.55 6.96 16.53
C ALA A 28 -3.95 7.52 16.20
N GLY A 29 -4.01 8.67 15.53
CA GLY A 29 -5.25 9.18 14.96
C GLY A 29 -5.78 8.25 13.85
N ALA A 30 -7.07 8.35 13.55
CA ALA A 30 -7.71 7.58 12.47
C ALA A 30 -6.93 7.77 11.15
N GLY A 31 -6.34 6.67 10.65
CA GLY A 31 -5.64 6.64 9.35
C GLY A 31 -4.11 6.56 9.40
N GLY A 32 -3.46 6.47 10.57
CA GLY A 32 -2.01 6.28 10.65
C GLY A 32 -1.60 4.81 10.82
N VAL A 33 -0.90 4.23 9.84
CA VAL A 33 -0.17 2.95 10.01
C VAL A 33 1.19 3.25 10.64
N ALA A 34 1.50 2.64 11.78
CA ALA A 34 2.79 2.78 12.43
C ALA A 34 3.87 2.02 11.62
N ALA A 35 4.86 2.74 11.11
CA ALA A 35 6.00 2.14 10.44
C ALA A 35 6.86 1.32 11.43
N GLY A 36 7.06 0.03 11.14
CA GLY A 36 8.25 -0.71 11.56
C GLY A 36 8.21 -1.52 12.87
N ARG A 37 7.06 -1.90 13.42
CA ARG A 37 6.96 -2.94 14.48
C ARG A 37 5.70 -3.80 14.30
N ASP A 38 5.70 -4.99 14.91
CA ASP A 38 4.52 -5.87 15.02
C ASP A 38 3.28 -5.04 15.41
N ILE A 39 2.20 -5.18 14.65
CA ILE A 39 0.89 -4.66 15.04
C ILE A 39 0.42 -5.48 16.25
N LYS A 40 0.81 -5.06 17.45
CA LYS A 40 0.29 -5.61 18.71
C LYS A 40 -1.08 -4.98 18.97
N GLY A 41 -2.08 -5.51 18.27
CA GLY A 41 -3.46 -5.10 18.39
C GLY A 41 -3.90 -4.21 17.24
N SER A 42 -4.59 -4.80 16.27
CA SER A 42 -5.72 -4.08 15.67
C SER A 42 -6.70 -3.81 16.81
N ALA A 43 -7.25 -2.60 16.89
CA ALA A 43 -8.34 -2.28 17.82
C ALA A 43 -9.62 -3.01 17.36
N LEU A 44 -9.61 -4.32 17.52
CA LEU A 44 -10.71 -5.27 17.37
C LEU A 44 -10.59 -6.26 18.54
N GLY A 45 -10.55 -5.73 19.77
CA GLY A 45 -11.00 -6.49 20.94
C GLY A 45 -12.53 -6.57 20.94
N ASP A 46 -13.10 -7.48 21.73
CA ASP A 46 -14.52 -7.90 21.78
C ASP A 46 -15.58 -6.77 21.93
N ASN A 47 -15.17 -5.50 21.98
CA ASN A 47 -16.02 -4.30 22.07
C ASN A 47 -15.69 -3.20 21.04
N SER A 48 -14.97 -3.51 19.97
CA SER A 48 -14.55 -2.50 19.01
C SER A 48 -15.65 -2.25 17.97
N ARG A 49 -16.32 -1.10 18.09
CA ARG A 49 -17.31 -0.63 17.10
C ARG A 49 -16.60 -0.04 15.89
N VAL A 50 -16.68 -0.70 14.74
CA VAL A 50 -16.31 -0.11 13.45
C VAL A 50 -17.45 0.80 13.02
N THR A 51 -17.27 2.12 13.09
CA THR A 51 -18.20 3.06 12.49
C THR A 51 -17.91 3.16 11.01
N TYR A 52 -18.74 2.50 10.19
CA TYR A 52 -18.79 2.78 8.76
C TYR A 52 -19.44 4.16 8.59
N VAL A 53 -18.67 5.19 8.23
CA VAL A 53 -19.24 6.46 7.79
C VAL A 53 -19.35 6.40 6.28
N GLU A 54 -20.55 6.08 5.80
CA GLU A 54 -20.93 6.35 4.42
C GLU A 54 -20.79 7.87 4.20
N LYS A 55 -19.95 8.29 3.24
CA LYS A 55 -19.82 9.72 2.90
C LYS A 55 -21.12 10.21 2.25
N GLN A 56 -22.09 10.61 3.07
CA GLN A 56 -23.17 11.47 2.60
C GLN A 56 -22.68 12.91 2.62
N TYR A 57 -22.50 13.51 1.44
CA TYR A 57 -22.31 14.96 1.34
C TYR A 57 -23.63 15.65 1.69
N VAL A 58 -23.74 16.17 2.92
CA VAL A 58 -24.81 17.11 3.28
C VAL A 58 -24.30 18.51 2.97
N VAL A 59 -24.76 19.09 1.86
CA VAL A 59 -24.59 20.52 1.59
C VAL A 59 -25.73 21.26 2.32
N PRO A 60 -25.43 22.20 3.24
CA PRO A 60 -26.47 23.01 3.87
C PRO A 60 -27.21 23.85 2.81
N PRO A 61 -28.52 24.06 2.91
CA PRO A 61 -29.23 24.98 2.03
C PRO A 61 -28.63 26.39 2.17
N GLY A 62 -28.04 26.91 1.09
CA GLY A 62 -27.57 28.30 1.02
C GLY A 62 -26.04 28.52 1.05
N ALA A 63 -25.21 27.48 1.09
CA ALA A 63 -23.76 27.66 0.98
C ALA A 63 -23.35 27.93 -0.49
N SER A 64 -23.07 29.18 -0.83
CA SER A 64 -22.43 29.52 -2.10
C SER A 64 -20.93 29.23 -2.03
N VAL A 65 -20.44 28.39 -2.93
CA VAL A 65 -19.01 28.10 -3.09
C VAL A 65 -18.35 29.32 -3.73
N ARG A 66 -17.58 30.08 -2.94
CA ARG A 66 -16.71 31.13 -3.45
C ARG A 66 -15.37 30.53 -3.86
N TRP A 67 -15.11 30.46 -5.16
CA TRP A 67 -13.78 30.17 -5.70
C TRP A 67 -12.89 31.41 -5.55
N ALA A 68 -11.77 31.25 -4.83
CA ALA A 68 -10.73 32.27 -4.78
C ALA A 68 -10.07 32.39 -6.16
N GLY A 69 -10.36 33.47 -6.89
CA GLY A 69 -9.73 33.78 -8.16
C GLY A 69 -8.28 34.21 -7.96
N ALA A 70 -7.33 33.38 -8.38
CA ALA A 70 -5.94 33.80 -8.56
C ALA A 70 -5.81 34.52 -9.92
N ARG A 71 -5.64 35.84 -9.86
CA ARG A 71 -5.16 36.66 -10.99
C ARG A 71 -3.63 36.65 -10.98
N GLY A 72 -3.01 36.19 -12.06
CA GLY A 72 -1.57 36.33 -12.29
C GLY A 72 -1.19 35.81 -13.67
N ARG A 73 -0.77 36.73 -14.54
CA ARG A 73 -0.55 36.57 -15.98
C ARG A 73 0.78 35.88 -16.30
N GLY A 74 0.82 35.10 -17.39
CA GLY A 74 2.07 34.67 -18.05
C GLY A 74 1.87 33.41 -18.91
N ALA A 75 1.81 33.59 -20.23
CA ALA A 75 1.38 32.60 -21.23
C ALA A 75 2.50 31.65 -21.70
N LEU A 76 2.14 30.40 -22.05
CA LEU A 76 2.26 29.73 -23.37
C LEU A 76 1.79 28.27 -23.24
N LEU A 77 0.64 27.89 -23.82
CA LEU A 77 0.46 27.11 -25.08
C LEU A 77 0.95 25.64 -24.97
N VAL A 78 0.24 24.54 -25.31
CA VAL A 78 -1.10 24.16 -25.83
C VAL A 78 -1.23 22.65 -25.53
N GLY A 79 -2.46 22.17 -25.26
CA GLY A 79 -2.76 20.74 -25.30
C GLY A 79 -4.17 20.42 -24.82
N MET A 80 -5.16 20.72 -25.66
CA MET A 80 -6.60 20.49 -25.46
C MET A 80 -6.96 19.08 -24.96
N PHE A 81 -7.94 18.99 -24.06
CA PHE A 81 -9.16 18.21 -24.30
C PHE A 81 -10.34 18.88 -23.57
N ALA A 82 -11.27 19.40 -24.35
CA ALA A 82 -12.56 19.89 -23.89
C ALA A 82 -13.53 18.71 -23.78
N SER A 83 -14.31 18.67 -22.70
CA SER A 83 -15.57 17.91 -22.68
C SER A 83 -16.65 18.78 -22.06
N LEU A 84 -17.69 19.02 -22.87
CA LEU A 84 -18.86 19.82 -22.56
C LEU A 84 -19.69 19.17 -21.44
N CYS A 85 -20.06 19.94 -20.43
CA CYS A 85 -21.26 19.68 -19.65
C CYS A 85 -22.40 20.57 -20.17
N VAL A 86 -23.45 19.93 -20.69
CA VAL A 86 -24.75 20.56 -20.94
C VAL A 86 -25.47 20.67 -19.59
N VAL A 87 -25.75 21.89 -19.14
CA VAL A 87 -26.67 22.15 -18.03
C VAL A 87 -27.97 22.67 -18.62
N ALA A 88 -29.04 21.89 -18.48
CA ALA A 88 -30.40 22.35 -18.76
C ALA A 88 -30.90 23.19 -17.58
N LEU A 89 -31.09 24.48 -17.80
CA LEU A 89 -31.79 25.41 -16.91
C LEU A 89 -33.30 25.27 -17.14
N VAL A 90 -34.03 24.79 -16.13
CA VAL A 90 -35.48 25.02 -16.03
C VAL A 90 -35.67 26.16 -15.03
N GLY A 91 -36.07 27.32 -15.55
CA GLY A 91 -36.47 28.47 -14.76
C GLY A 91 -37.86 28.27 -14.15
N VAL A 92 -38.02 28.73 -12.92
CA VAL A 92 -39.33 29.06 -12.36
C VAL A 92 -39.24 30.45 -11.74
N GLN A 93 -40.24 31.24 -12.12
CA GLN A 93 -40.37 32.68 -11.93
C GLN A 93 -40.59 33.08 -10.46
N GLN A 94 -40.18 34.31 -10.19
CA GLN A 94 -40.47 35.10 -9.01
C GLN A 94 -41.98 35.28 -8.82
N GLY A 95 -42.46 35.06 -7.59
CA GLY A 95 -43.79 35.39 -7.12
C GLY A 95 -43.72 36.00 -5.72
N TRP A 96 -44.50 37.06 -5.52
CA TRP A 96 -44.51 38.01 -4.42
C TRP A 96 -44.69 37.45 -2.99
N LEU A 97 -44.11 38.18 -2.03
CA LEU A 97 -44.40 38.10 -0.59
C LEU A 97 -45.76 38.74 -0.26
N PRO A 98 -46.45 38.22 0.77
CA PRO A 98 -46.78 39.11 1.89
C PRO A 98 -46.41 38.53 3.25
N ARG A 99 -46.27 39.46 4.20
CA ARG A 99 -45.83 39.29 5.59
C ARG A 99 -47.05 39.14 6.51
N ALA A 100 -47.10 38.10 7.31
CA ALA A 100 -47.90 37.99 8.54
C ALA A 100 -47.10 37.07 9.49
N GLY A 101 -46.75 37.48 10.71
CA GLY A 101 -47.66 37.48 11.85
C GLY A 101 -47.36 36.22 12.66
N GLY A 102 -46.64 36.36 13.78
CA GLY A 102 -45.97 35.25 14.46
C GLY A 102 -46.88 34.28 15.23
N ALA A 103 -46.30 33.16 15.64
CA ALA A 103 -46.53 32.50 16.94
C ALA A 103 -45.68 31.23 17.08
N SER A 104 -45.24 31.01 18.32
CA SER A 104 -44.88 29.73 18.96
C SER A 104 -43.72 28.90 18.40
N GLY A 105 -42.67 28.81 19.22
CA GLY A 105 -41.58 27.85 19.05
C GLY A 105 -42.09 26.40 19.10
N ALA A 106 -41.83 25.68 18.02
CA ALA A 106 -41.81 24.23 18.02
C ALA A 106 -40.41 23.80 18.45
N ALA A 107 -40.31 23.17 19.62
CA ALA A 107 -39.12 22.44 20.01
C ALA A 107 -38.82 21.40 18.93
N ALA A 108 -37.62 21.47 18.36
CA ALA A 108 -37.14 20.46 17.43
C ALA A 108 -37.09 19.11 18.16
N SER A 109 -38.02 18.21 17.84
CA SER A 109 -37.96 16.82 18.26
C SER A 109 -36.63 16.25 17.78
N ALA A 110 -35.76 15.90 18.73
CA ALA A 110 -34.53 15.19 18.45
C ALA A 110 -34.89 13.87 17.74
N SER A 111 -34.61 13.81 16.43
CA SER A 111 -34.69 12.57 15.66
C SER A 111 -33.65 11.62 16.22
N THR A 112 -34.08 10.64 17.02
CA THR A 112 -33.24 9.53 17.44
C THR A 112 -32.79 8.76 16.20
N ALA A 113 -31.49 8.78 15.95
CA ALA A 113 -30.87 7.98 14.91
C ALA A 113 -31.29 6.50 15.08
N PRO A 114 -31.62 5.79 13.99
CA PRO A 114 -31.93 4.36 14.06
C PRO A 114 -30.77 3.61 14.74
N PRO A 115 -31.05 2.56 15.54
CA PRO A 115 -30.00 1.75 16.14
C PRO A 115 -29.11 1.19 15.02
N HIS A 116 -27.82 1.54 15.04
CA HIS A 116 -26.84 1.01 14.11
C HIS A 116 -26.88 -0.53 14.18
N ALA A 117 -27.12 -1.18 13.05
CA ALA A 117 -27.08 -2.63 12.95
C ALA A 117 -25.70 -3.11 13.41
N ALA A 118 -25.65 -3.87 14.50
CA ALA A 118 -24.44 -4.51 14.95
C ALA A 118 -24.05 -5.57 13.90
N VAL A 119 -22.95 -5.33 13.17
CA VAL A 119 -22.35 -6.35 12.32
C VAL A 119 -21.63 -7.33 13.25
N SER A 120 -22.31 -8.43 13.57
CA SER A 120 -21.72 -9.54 14.33
C SER A 120 -20.74 -10.28 13.44
N THR A 121 -19.43 -10.01 13.57
CA THR A 121 -18.41 -10.91 13.02
C THR A 121 -18.43 -12.19 13.87
N SER A 122 -18.60 -13.35 13.24
CA SER A 122 -18.48 -14.64 13.95
C SER A 122 -17.11 -14.70 14.68
N PRO A 123 -17.03 -15.20 15.92
CA PRO A 123 -15.78 -15.34 16.68
C PRO A 123 -14.67 -16.14 15.95
N GLU A 124 -15.02 -16.87 14.88
CA GLU A 124 -14.11 -17.68 14.05
C GLU A 124 -13.63 -16.95 12.78
N ALA A 125 -14.02 -15.68 12.59
CA ALA A 125 -13.65 -14.91 11.43
C ALA A 125 -12.14 -14.64 11.39
N LYS A 126 -11.43 -15.33 10.49
CA LYS A 126 -10.03 -15.03 10.18
C LYS A 126 -9.94 -13.66 9.51
N ILE A 127 -9.40 -12.68 10.23
CA ILE A 127 -9.05 -11.35 9.71
C ILE A 127 -7.56 -11.34 9.43
N ASP A 128 -7.19 -10.96 8.22
CA ASP A 128 -5.81 -10.66 7.87
C ASP A 128 -5.61 -9.14 8.02
N ASN A 129 -4.73 -8.72 8.93
CA ASN A 129 -4.29 -7.33 9.07
C ASN A 129 -2.77 -7.23 8.86
N SER A 130 -2.18 -8.16 8.10
CA SER A 130 -0.73 -8.28 7.95
C SER A 130 -0.12 -7.30 6.94
N GLY A 131 -0.76 -6.13 6.81
CA GLY A 131 -0.34 -5.04 5.93
C GLY A 131 0.99 -4.41 6.34
N GLY A 132 1.62 -3.75 5.36
CA GLY A 132 2.91 -3.10 5.49
C GLY A 132 4.02 -3.86 4.76
N TRP A 133 5.26 -3.62 5.19
CA TRP A 133 6.47 -4.13 4.55
C TRP A 133 7.48 -4.70 5.55
N GLY A 134 8.38 -5.53 5.05
CA GLY A 134 9.47 -6.08 5.85
C GLY A 134 10.54 -6.81 5.03
N PRO A 135 11.52 -7.43 5.70
CA PRO A 135 11.84 -7.25 7.12
C PRO A 135 12.39 -5.83 7.39
N GLY A 136 12.53 -5.50 8.68
CA GLY A 136 13.37 -4.37 9.08
C GLY A 136 14.79 -4.56 8.56
N ARG A 137 15.33 -3.55 7.86
CA ARG A 137 16.64 -3.63 7.20
C ARG A 137 17.30 -2.25 7.16
N LYS A 138 18.60 -2.22 6.86
CA LYS A 138 19.30 -0.98 6.54
C LYS A 138 18.67 -0.35 5.30
N THR A 139 18.36 0.94 5.41
CA THR A 139 17.86 1.76 4.32
C THR A 139 18.87 2.83 3.93
N PHE A 140 18.64 3.43 2.78
CA PHE A 140 19.52 4.38 2.13
C PHE A 140 18.70 5.56 1.60
N THR A 141 19.39 6.55 1.05
CA THR A 141 18.76 7.71 0.42
C THR A 141 19.33 7.89 -0.97
N MET A 142 18.63 8.63 -1.84
CA MET A 142 19.11 8.97 -3.19
C MET A 142 20.49 9.63 -3.14
N GLN A 143 20.78 10.41 -2.09
CA GLN A 143 22.07 11.08 -1.91
C GLN A 143 23.18 10.13 -1.43
N LYS A 144 22.81 9.05 -0.72
CA LYS A 144 23.74 8.04 -0.21
C LYS A 144 23.18 6.64 -0.50
N PRO A 145 23.22 6.19 -1.77
CA PRO A 145 22.73 4.86 -2.15
C PRO A 145 23.57 3.73 -1.54
N ALA A 146 23.13 2.49 -1.72
CA ALA A 146 23.82 1.34 -1.19
C ALA A 146 25.14 1.06 -1.94
N SER A 147 26.16 0.60 -1.22
CA SER A 147 27.44 0.16 -1.81
C SER A 147 27.48 -1.35 -2.05
N TYR A 148 26.31 -2.00 -2.12
CA TYR A 148 26.13 -3.44 -2.34
C TYR A 148 24.71 -3.68 -2.88
N PRO A 149 24.46 -4.81 -3.58
CA PRO A 149 23.15 -5.09 -4.17
C PRO A 149 22.06 -5.23 -3.10
N VAL A 150 20.96 -4.50 -3.24
CA VAL A 150 19.87 -4.52 -2.26
C VAL A 150 18.56 -4.06 -2.90
N PHE A 151 17.47 -4.78 -2.62
CA PHE A 151 16.15 -4.39 -3.09
C PHE A 151 15.60 -3.16 -2.36
N ASN A 152 15.05 -2.23 -3.14
CA ASN A 152 14.06 -1.24 -2.71
C ASN A 152 14.43 -0.57 -1.39
N SER A 153 15.63 0.02 -1.33
CA SER A 153 16.23 0.43 -0.07
C SER A 153 16.22 1.94 0.15
N ILE A 154 15.85 2.71 -0.88
CA ILE A 154 15.80 4.16 -0.84
C ILE A 154 14.51 4.64 -0.17
N THR A 155 14.63 5.57 0.76
CA THR A 155 13.46 6.14 1.49
C THR A 155 12.94 7.45 0.89
N ASP A 156 13.68 8.06 -0.03
CA ASP A 156 13.42 9.40 -0.59
C ASP A 156 13.56 9.43 -2.12
N ASN A 157 13.14 8.35 -2.80
CA ASN A 157 13.13 8.30 -4.26
C ASN A 157 12.22 9.41 -4.80
N ARG A 158 12.73 10.25 -5.71
CA ARG A 158 12.00 11.44 -6.18
C ARG A 158 10.73 11.12 -6.98
N VAL A 159 10.66 9.92 -7.55
CA VAL A 159 9.54 9.47 -8.40
C VAL A 159 8.61 8.57 -7.60
N HIS A 160 9.18 7.58 -6.90
CA HIS A 160 8.41 6.56 -6.19
C HIS A 160 8.14 6.89 -4.72
N GLY A 161 9.00 7.69 -4.08
CA GLY A 161 8.96 7.95 -2.64
C GLY A 161 9.75 6.90 -1.85
N ASP A 162 9.11 6.31 -0.85
CA ASP A 162 9.73 5.25 -0.04
C ASP A 162 9.61 3.91 -0.76
N GLU A 163 10.72 3.38 -1.25
CA GLU A 163 10.74 2.15 -2.04
C GLU A 163 10.31 0.91 -1.24
N ARG A 164 10.29 0.98 0.10
CA ARG A 164 9.80 -0.13 0.92
C ARG A 164 8.32 -0.39 0.74
N ASN A 165 7.55 0.63 0.33
CA ASN A 165 6.18 0.51 -0.13
C ASN A 165 6.18 0.28 -1.64
N PHE A 166 6.18 -0.98 -2.05
CA PHE A 166 6.36 -1.41 -3.43
C PHE A 166 5.22 -2.25 -3.99
N VAL A 167 4.15 -2.52 -3.25
CA VAL A 167 2.94 -3.22 -3.71
C VAL A 167 1.73 -2.36 -3.47
N GLN A 168 1.08 -1.94 -4.54
CA GLN A 168 -0.10 -1.09 -4.47
C GLN A 168 -1.14 -1.59 -5.47
N CYS A 169 -2.42 -1.44 -5.18
CA CYS A 169 -3.47 -1.83 -6.13
C CYS A 169 -4.43 -0.68 -6.39
N ARG A 170 -5.20 -0.80 -7.47
CA ARG A 170 -6.34 0.06 -7.79
C ARG A 170 -7.48 -0.75 -8.39
N ASP A 171 -8.69 -0.33 -8.09
CA ASP A 171 -9.89 -0.85 -8.73
C ASP A 171 -9.94 -0.34 -10.18
N LYS A 172 -10.13 -1.25 -11.15
CA LYS A 172 -10.20 -0.88 -12.56
C LYS A 172 -11.54 -0.28 -12.96
N GLN A 173 -12.57 -0.45 -12.14
CA GLN A 173 -13.94 -0.02 -12.39
C GLN A 173 -14.26 1.34 -11.75
N ASP A 174 -13.49 1.80 -10.75
CA ASP A 174 -13.78 3.04 -10.00
C ASP A 174 -13.47 4.35 -10.75
N GLY A 175 -12.94 4.28 -11.97
CA GLY A 175 -12.49 5.46 -12.75
C GLY A 175 -11.29 6.21 -12.14
N ASN A 176 -10.89 5.88 -10.91
CA ASN A 176 -9.70 6.39 -10.26
C ASN A 176 -8.44 5.64 -10.75
N GLU A 177 -7.48 6.39 -11.28
CA GLU A 177 -6.22 5.80 -11.77
C GLU A 177 -5.12 5.71 -10.70
N ARG A 178 -5.39 6.16 -9.48
CA ARG A 178 -4.41 6.17 -8.38
C ARG A 178 -4.28 4.79 -7.73
N TYR A 179 -3.05 4.36 -7.55
CA TYR A 179 -2.69 3.21 -6.74
C TYR A 179 -2.69 3.57 -5.25
N ALA A 180 -3.02 2.60 -4.40
CA ALA A 180 -3.01 2.76 -2.95
C ALA A 180 -2.57 1.47 -2.26
N ASP A 181 -2.06 1.61 -1.04
CA ASP A 181 -1.65 0.50 -0.16
C ASP A 181 -2.85 -0.15 0.54
N GLN A 182 -4.01 0.52 0.46
CA GLN A 182 -5.29 0.02 0.93
C GLN A 182 -6.38 0.36 -0.08
N VAL A 183 -7.17 -0.64 -0.46
CA VAL A 183 -8.27 -0.49 -1.41
C VAL A 183 -9.57 -1.04 -0.85
N ILE A 184 -10.69 -0.45 -1.24
CA ILE A 184 -12.02 -1.01 -0.96
C ILE A 184 -12.27 -2.14 -1.96
N ALA A 185 -12.57 -3.32 -1.44
CA ALA A 185 -12.87 -4.49 -2.25
C ALA A 185 -14.36 -4.47 -2.64
N ASN A 186 -14.64 -4.63 -3.93
CA ASN A 186 -15.98 -4.71 -4.50
C ASN A 186 -16.15 -6.10 -5.14
N ASP A 187 -17.35 -6.68 -4.99
CA ASP A 187 -17.63 -8.01 -5.50
C ASP A 187 -17.56 -8.05 -7.04
N GLY A 188 -16.89 -9.05 -7.58
CA GLY A 188 -16.72 -9.24 -9.02
C GLY A 188 -15.74 -8.28 -9.71
N HIS A 189 -15.20 -7.29 -9.01
CA HIS A 189 -14.30 -6.29 -9.60
C HIS A 189 -12.91 -6.86 -9.93
N HIS A 190 -12.22 -6.17 -10.84
CA HIS A 190 -10.85 -6.47 -11.23
C HIS A 190 -9.94 -5.37 -10.70
N TYR A 191 -8.86 -5.77 -10.05
CA TYR A 191 -7.89 -4.86 -9.50
C TYR A 191 -6.60 -4.98 -10.28
N ARG A 192 -6.03 -3.83 -10.64
CA ARG A 192 -4.69 -3.74 -11.19
C ARG A 192 -3.74 -3.49 -10.05
N CYS A 193 -2.75 -4.35 -9.90
CA CYS A 193 -1.72 -4.21 -8.90
C CYS A 193 -0.39 -3.83 -9.55
N TYR A 194 0.27 -2.88 -8.92
CA TYR A 194 1.59 -2.35 -9.21
C TYR A 194 2.58 -2.95 -8.22
N PHE A 195 3.70 -3.46 -8.73
CA PHE A 195 4.73 -4.10 -7.93
C PHE A 195 6.11 -3.61 -8.37
N PHE A 196 6.64 -2.63 -7.63
CA PHE A 196 7.92 -1.98 -7.88
C PHE A 196 9.12 -2.81 -7.43
N PHE A 197 10.19 -2.74 -8.21
CA PHE A 197 11.48 -3.31 -7.84
C PHE A 197 12.60 -2.39 -8.33
N ASN A 198 13.64 -2.27 -7.52
CA ASN A 198 14.80 -1.44 -7.81
C ASN A 198 16.04 -1.93 -7.06
N ASN A 199 17.20 -1.65 -7.62
CA ASN A 199 18.51 -1.89 -7.03
C ASN A 199 19.34 -0.60 -7.11
N ASP A 200 19.00 0.37 -6.25
CA ASP A 200 19.68 1.65 -6.22
C ASP A 200 21.00 1.58 -5.45
N ILE A 201 22.05 1.32 -6.21
CA ILE A 201 23.43 1.27 -5.75
C ILE A 201 24.21 2.53 -6.12
N THR A 202 25.36 2.75 -5.48
CA THR A 202 26.23 3.89 -5.79
C THR A 202 26.83 3.74 -7.19
N PRO A 203 26.93 4.82 -8.00
CA PRO A 203 27.52 4.75 -9.33
C PRO A 203 28.95 4.16 -9.35
N ALA A 204 29.75 4.47 -8.32
CA ALA A 204 31.11 3.94 -8.18
C ALA A 204 31.17 2.42 -7.96
N PHE A 205 30.06 1.79 -7.57
CA PHE A 205 29.95 0.34 -7.40
C PHE A 205 29.33 -0.34 -8.63
N ASP A 206 28.55 0.38 -9.43
CA ASP A 206 27.88 -0.15 -10.63
C ASP A 206 28.85 -0.42 -11.79
N THR A 207 29.97 0.30 -11.85
CA THR A 207 31.01 0.11 -12.88
C THR A 207 32.34 -0.34 -12.29
N ARG A 208 33.16 -0.98 -13.12
CA ARG A 208 34.55 -1.32 -12.86
C ARG A 208 35.41 -0.90 -14.05
N VAL A 209 36.64 -0.49 -13.78
CA VAL A 209 37.61 -0.13 -14.83
C VAL A 209 38.57 -1.29 -15.06
N VAL A 210 38.66 -1.76 -16.30
CA VAL A 210 39.63 -2.77 -16.75
C VAL A 210 40.35 -2.20 -17.97
N ASP A 211 41.67 -2.11 -17.92
CA ASP A 211 42.52 -1.53 -18.99
C ASP A 211 42.06 -0.13 -19.46
N GLY A 212 41.67 0.71 -18.50
CA GLY A 212 41.20 2.08 -18.77
C GLY A 212 39.79 2.17 -19.38
N LYS A 213 39.05 1.06 -19.48
CA LYS A 213 37.67 1.01 -19.99
C LYS A 213 36.69 0.65 -18.87
N GLU A 214 35.55 1.33 -18.85
CA GLU A 214 34.46 1.04 -17.92
C GLU A 214 33.61 -0.13 -18.40
N TYR A 215 33.31 -1.04 -17.48
CA TYR A 215 32.41 -2.17 -17.67
C TYR A 215 31.42 -2.22 -16.52
N PRO A 216 30.20 -2.75 -16.71
CA PRO A 216 29.33 -3.09 -15.59
C PRO A 216 30.08 -4.00 -14.61
N ASN A 217 29.93 -3.71 -13.33
CA ASN A 217 30.47 -4.54 -12.27
C ASN A 217 29.47 -5.68 -11.98
N PRO A 218 29.80 -6.95 -12.27
CA PRO A 218 28.87 -8.07 -12.03
C PRO A 218 28.48 -8.23 -10.55
N ALA A 219 29.33 -7.76 -9.63
CA ALA A 219 29.05 -7.78 -8.20
C ALA A 219 27.98 -6.74 -7.79
N ALA A 220 27.63 -5.82 -8.69
CA ALA A 220 26.64 -4.77 -8.46
C ALA A 220 25.20 -5.21 -8.75
N ALA A 221 25.03 -6.29 -9.54
CA ALA A 221 23.72 -6.83 -9.84
C ALA A 221 23.15 -7.65 -8.67
N LEU A 222 21.84 -7.56 -8.46
CA LEU A 222 21.09 -8.60 -7.78
C LEU A 222 20.99 -9.82 -8.70
N GLN A 223 21.39 -10.98 -8.19
CA GLN A 223 21.53 -12.23 -8.95
C GLN A 223 20.38 -13.19 -8.64
N GLY A 224 19.86 -13.87 -9.66
CA GLY A 224 18.68 -14.73 -9.48
C GLY A 224 17.45 -13.96 -8.99
N SER A 225 17.38 -12.66 -9.32
CA SER A 225 16.33 -11.74 -8.87
C SER A 225 14.95 -12.22 -9.31
N ARG A 226 14.01 -12.32 -8.35
CA ARG A 226 12.65 -12.79 -8.58
C ARG A 226 11.62 -11.95 -7.86
N ALA A 227 10.46 -11.82 -8.50
CA ALA A 227 9.23 -11.33 -7.88
C ALA A 227 8.22 -12.49 -7.72
N ARG A 228 7.59 -12.56 -6.54
CA ARG A 228 6.51 -13.50 -6.24
C ARG A 228 5.34 -12.78 -5.60
N VAL A 229 4.13 -13.17 -5.95
CA VAL A 229 2.88 -12.68 -5.35
C VAL A 229 2.25 -13.82 -4.56
N LEU A 230 1.89 -13.54 -3.31
CA LEU A 230 1.13 -14.43 -2.45
C LEU A 230 -0.28 -13.88 -2.32
N LEU A 231 -1.23 -14.71 -2.68
CA LEU A 231 -2.66 -14.49 -2.48
C LEU A 231 -3.14 -15.51 -1.45
N PRO A 232 -3.91 -15.11 -0.43
CA PRO A 232 -4.52 -16.07 0.48
C PRO A 232 -5.36 -17.11 -0.29
N PRO A 233 -5.18 -18.41 -0.01
CA PRO A 233 -5.88 -19.47 -0.74
C PRO A 233 -7.36 -19.61 -0.33
N GLU A 234 -7.69 -19.13 0.86
CA GLU A 234 -9.03 -19.14 1.43
C GLU A 234 -9.66 -17.74 1.40
N ALA A 235 -10.98 -17.66 1.57
CA ALA A 235 -11.66 -16.37 1.66
C ALA A 235 -11.50 -15.79 3.07
N LEU A 236 -11.02 -14.56 3.18
CA LEU A 236 -10.68 -13.90 4.44
C LEU A 236 -11.33 -12.53 4.56
N TYR A 237 -11.48 -12.03 5.78
CA TYR A 237 -11.75 -10.61 5.99
C TYR A 237 -10.46 -9.82 5.87
N ASN A 238 -10.54 -8.72 5.14
CA ASN A 238 -9.47 -7.77 4.87
C ASN A 238 -8.12 -8.33 4.35
N PRO A 239 -8.10 -9.32 3.44
CA PRO A 239 -6.84 -9.94 3.00
C PRO A 239 -5.91 -8.97 2.30
N ALA A 240 -4.63 -9.30 2.34
CA ALA A 240 -3.59 -8.56 1.64
C ALA A 240 -3.11 -9.29 0.38
N VAL A 241 -2.80 -8.53 -0.67
CA VAL A 241 -1.95 -8.98 -1.77
C VAL A 241 -0.51 -8.74 -1.34
N ARG A 242 0.29 -9.79 -1.13
CA ARG A 242 1.69 -9.65 -0.70
C ARG A 242 2.65 -9.92 -1.85
N GLY A 243 3.53 -8.96 -2.13
CA GLY A 243 4.65 -9.12 -3.05
C GLY A 243 5.94 -9.45 -2.29
N LEU A 244 6.77 -10.30 -2.87
CA LEU A 244 8.10 -10.66 -2.37
C LEU A 244 9.14 -10.44 -3.46
N LEU A 245 10.23 -9.76 -3.12
CA LEU A 245 11.43 -9.66 -3.94
C LEU A 245 12.53 -10.49 -3.29
N SER A 246 13.16 -11.35 -4.08
CA SER A 246 14.23 -12.25 -3.62
C SER A 246 15.36 -12.27 -4.64
N ALA A 247 16.58 -12.49 -4.17
CA ALA A 247 17.78 -12.68 -4.96
C ALA A 247 18.74 -13.57 -4.16
N GLU A 248 19.71 -14.16 -4.83
CA GLU A 248 20.69 -15.06 -4.22
C GLU A 248 21.68 -14.31 -3.32
N ASN A 249 21.97 -13.05 -3.64
CA ASN A 249 22.94 -12.19 -2.97
C ASN A 249 22.30 -11.03 -2.18
N SER A 250 21.00 -11.09 -1.89
CA SER A 250 20.30 -10.13 -1.02
C SER A 250 19.28 -10.85 -0.15
N ILE A 251 18.98 -10.25 1.01
CA ILE A 251 17.81 -10.66 1.79
C ILE A 251 16.53 -10.51 0.96
N THR A 252 15.56 -11.38 1.22
CA THR A 252 14.21 -11.26 0.68
C THR A 252 13.47 -10.13 1.40
N VAL A 253 12.75 -9.31 0.65
CA VAL A 253 11.88 -8.25 1.17
C VAL A 253 10.45 -8.49 0.72
N TRP A 254 9.48 -8.01 1.50
CA TRP A 254 8.06 -8.10 1.21
C TRP A 254 7.35 -6.78 1.48
N ASP A 255 6.25 -6.58 0.76
CA ASP A 255 5.30 -5.49 0.97
C ASP A 255 3.91 -5.96 0.56
N SER A 256 2.87 -5.21 0.95
CA SER A 256 1.50 -5.64 0.75
C SER A 256 0.50 -4.50 0.55
N CYS A 257 -0.47 -4.76 -0.32
CA CYS A 257 -1.67 -3.94 -0.46
C CYS A 257 -2.85 -4.62 0.24
N ASN A 258 -3.45 -3.94 1.22
CA ASN A 258 -4.61 -4.43 1.97
C ASN A 258 -5.91 -4.19 1.21
N PHE A 259 -6.84 -5.13 1.30
CA PHE A 259 -8.20 -4.95 0.81
C PHE A 259 -9.12 -4.81 2.00
N VAL A 260 -10.09 -3.90 1.96
CA VAL A 260 -11.12 -3.75 3.00
C VAL A 260 -12.47 -4.09 2.41
N ALA A 261 -13.22 -4.96 3.08
CA ALA A 261 -14.51 -5.42 2.58
C ALA A 261 -15.50 -5.71 3.72
N PRO A 262 -16.82 -5.55 3.49
CA PRO A 262 -17.84 -5.91 4.48
C PRO A 262 -18.03 -7.44 4.61
N ARG A 263 -17.42 -8.23 3.71
CA ARG A 263 -17.52 -9.69 3.65
C ARG A 263 -16.15 -10.30 3.47
N ARG A 264 -16.03 -11.60 3.75
CA ARG A 264 -14.84 -12.35 3.35
C ARG A 264 -14.70 -12.30 1.84
N ILE A 265 -13.49 -12.10 1.34
CA ILE A 265 -13.20 -12.05 -0.08
C ILE A 265 -12.16 -13.10 -0.45
N ARG A 266 -12.26 -13.59 -1.69
CA ARG A 266 -11.27 -14.45 -2.33
C ARG A 266 -10.62 -13.68 -3.48
N PHE A 267 -9.30 -13.81 -3.59
CA PHE A 267 -8.56 -13.36 -4.76
C PHE A 267 -8.41 -14.47 -5.78
N THR A 268 -8.51 -14.11 -7.05
CA THR A 268 -8.13 -14.97 -8.17
C THR A 268 -7.15 -14.20 -9.04
N TYR A 269 -5.94 -14.72 -9.20
CA TYR A 269 -4.98 -14.19 -10.16
C TYR A 269 -5.54 -14.30 -11.59
N VAL A 270 -5.34 -13.28 -12.43
CA VAL A 270 -5.69 -13.33 -13.85
C VAL A 270 -4.46 -13.78 -14.65
N PRO A 271 -4.40 -15.04 -15.13
CA PRO A 271 -3.22 -15.52 -15.85
C PRO A 271 -2.95 -14.73 -17.15
N GLY A 272 -1.68 -14.51 -17.47
CA GLY A 272 -1.27 -13.73 -18.65
C GLY A 272 -1.44 -12.22 -18.51
N SER A 273 -1.92 -11.72 -17.36
CA SER A 273 -2.08 -10.29 -17.11
C SER A 273 -0.78 -9.59 -16.75
N ALA A 274 0.23 -10.32 -16.26
CA ALA A 274 1.45 -9.74 -15.76
C ALA A 274 2.35 -9.16 -16.86
N ARG A 275 2.74 -7.90 -16.69
CA ARG A 275 3.66 -7.18 -17.58
C ARG A 275 4.74 -6.48 -16.79
N MET A 276 5.98 -6.58 -17.25
CA MET A 276 7.14 -5.93 -16.67
C MET A 276 7.53 -4.68 -17.46
N HIS A 277 7.69 -3.58 -16.74
CA HIS A 277 8.11 -2.30 -17.26
C HIS A 277 9.48 -1.98 -16.68
N VAL A 278 10.46 -1.86 -17.57
CA VAL A 278 11.85 -1.54 -17.25
C VAL A 278 12.35 -0.53 -18.28
N LYS A 279 13.46 0.13 -17.97
CA LYS A 279 14.04 1.13 -18.87
C LYS A 279 14.34 0.52 -20.24
N GLY A 280 14.02 1.24 -21.31
CA GLY A 280 14.30 0.81 -22.69
C GLY A 280 13.30 -0.18 -23.28
N VAL A 281 12.30 -0.63 -22.50
CA VAL A 281 11.18 -1.42 -23.03
C VAL A 281 10.08 -0.50 -23.57
N ALA A 282 9.46 -0.90 -24.69
CA ALA A 282 8.39 -0.17 -25.36
C ALA A 282 7.20 0.12 -24.43
N ASN A 283 6.46 1.19 -24.78
CA ASN A 283 5.23 1.58 -24.09
C ASN A 283 4.28 0.38 -24.01
N GLY A 284 3.95 -0.04 -22.79
CA GLY A 284 3.12 -1.21 -22.51
C GLY A 284 3.83 -2.34 -21.76
N GLY A 285 5.16 -2.34 -21.64
CA GLY A 285 5.90 -3.38 -20.90
C GLY A 285 5.96 -4.72 -21.63
N VAL A 286 6.78 -5.66 -21.15
CA VAL A 286 6.90 -7.03 -21.69
C VAL A 286 6.05 -8.01 -20.89
N PRO A 287 5.31 -8.95 -21.52
CA PRO A 287 4.64 -10.03 -20.78
C PRO A 287 5.64 -10.83 -19.95
N LEU A 288 5.26 -11.22 -18.72
CA LEU A 288 6.04 -12.18 -17.97
C LEU A 288 5.93 -13.58 -18.59
N LYS A 289 7.03 -14.34 -18.53
CA LYS A 289 7.04 -15.75 -18.90
C LYS A 289 6.25 -16.54 -17.86
N GLU A 290 5.05 -16.95 -18.23
CA GLU A 290 4.15 -17.76 -17.42
C GLU A 290 3.78 -19.05 -18.16
N THR A 291 3.65 -20.15 -17.43
CA THR A 291 3.20 -21.42 -17.99
C THR A 291 2.01 -21.95 -17.21
N GLN A 292 1.10 -22.59 -17.94
CA GLN A 292 -0.10 -23.22 -17.39
C GLN A 292 -0.25 -24.63 -17.98
N GLU A 293 -0.79 -25.52 -17.17
CA GLU A 293 -1.17 -26.87 -17.58
C GLU A 293 -2.54 -27.17 -17.00
N ALA A 294 -3.50 -27.56 -17.85
CA ALA A 294 -4.89 -27.82 -17.44
C ALA A 294 -5.52 -26.70 -16.58
N GLY A 295 -5.21 -25.43 -16.90
CA GLY A 295 -5.72 -24.26 -16.17
C GLY A 295 -5.04 -23.98 -14.82
N VAL A 296 -3.99 -24.72 -14.48
CA VAL A 296 -3.19 -24.52 -13.26
C VAL A 296 -1.87 -23.85 -13.61
N MET A 297 -1.54 -22.75 -12.94
CA MET A 297 -0.25 -22.08 -13.07
C MET A 297 0.90 -23.03 -12.67
N LYS A 298 1.93 -23.13 -13.50
CA LYS A 298 3.16 -23.92 -13.26
C LYS A 298 4.39 -23.03 -13.09
N SER A 299 4.38 -21.83 -13.66
CA SER A 299 5.39 -20.79 -13.46
C SER A 299 4.75 -19.41 -13.62
N GLY A 300 5.34 -18.40 -12.98
CA GLY A 300 4.84 -17.03 -13.00
C GLY A 300 4.90 -16.39 -11.61
N LEU A 301 4.14 -15.30 -11.41
CA LEU A 301 4.18 -14.56 -10.14
C LEU A 301 3.65 -15.35 -8.94
N THR A 302 2.63 -16.18 -9.12
CA THR A 302 1.94 -16.86 -8.01
C THR A 302 2.53 -18.23 -7.66
N VAL A 303 3.49 -18.72 -8.44
CA VAL A 303 4.11 -20.04 -8.27
C VAL A 303 5.56 -19.89 -7.85
N ALA A 304 6.00 -20.65 -6.86
CA ALA A 304 7.41 -20.65 -6.46
C ALA A 304 8.31 -21.15 -7.62
N PRO A 305 9.49 -20.56 -7.84
CA PRO A 305 10.15 -19.55 -7.01
C PRO A 305 9.74 -18.09 -7.30
N GLY A 306 8.82 -17.84 -8.23
CA GLY A 306 8.45 -16.51 -8.72
C GLY A 306 9.05 -16.21 -10.10
N ALA A 307 8.60 -15.13 -10.72
CA ALA A 307 9.05 -14.70 -12.05
C ALA A 307 10.44 -14.06 -11.96
N LEU A 308 11.29 -14.32 -12.96
CA LEU A 308 12.60 -13.68 -13.08
C LEU A 308 12.45 -12.20 -13.44
N LEU A 309 13.25 -11.37 -12.78
CA LEU A 309 13.35 -9.93 -13.05
C LEU A 309 14.52 -9.63 -14.00
N GLY A 310 14.68 -8.34 -14.34
CA GLY A 310 15.69 -7.85 -15.28
C GLY A 310 15.17 -7.78 -16.72
N ASP A 311 15.78 -6.97 -17.57
CA ASP A 311 15.22 -6.61 -18.89
C ASP A 311 14.94 -7.80 -19.80
N ARG A 312 15.67 -8.91 -19.61
CA ARG A 312 15.52 -10.17 -20.35
C ARG A 312 14.77 -11.26 -19.58
N GLN A 313 14.29 -10.94 -18.37
CA GLN A 313 13.78 -11.89 -17.39
C GLN A 313 14.80 -13.01 -17.14
N ASP A 314 16.05 -12.62 -16.89
CA ASP A 314 17.21 -13.51 -16.67
C ASP A 314 17.68 -13.54 -15.21
N GLY A 315 17.06 -12.74 -14.35
CA GLY A 315 17.38 -12.66 -12.92
C GLY A 315 18.52 -11.70 -12.60
N PHE A 316 19.05 -10.96 -13.57
CA PHE A 316 20.07 -9.95 -13.32
C PHE A 316 19.46 -8.55 -13.27
N LEU A 317 19.56 -7.89 -12.12
CA LEU A 317 19.08 -6.53 -11.92
C LEU A 317 20.24 -5.63 -11.47
N TYR A 318 20.80 -4.84 -12.39
CA TYR A 318 21.87 -3.85 -12.16
C TYR A 318 21.32 -2.56 -11.53
N GLN A 319 22.06 -1.43 -11.57
CA GLN A 319 21.58 -0.12 -11.13
C GLN A 319 20.44 0.41 -12.01
N ASN A 320 19.28 -0.20 -11.86
CA ASN A 320 18.05 0.19 -12.50
C ASN A 320 16.88 -0.50 -11.79
N GLY A 321 15.70 0.02 -12.07
CA GLY A 321 14.47 -0.51 -11.54
C GLY A 321 13.40 -0.63 -12.61
N GLY A 322 12.27 -1.12 -12.15
CA GLY A 322 11.09 -1.29 -12.94
C GLY A 322 9.90 -1.57 -12.06
N PHE A 323 8.82 -1.93 -12.71
CA PHE A 323 7.64 -2.39 -12.00
C PHE A 323 6.93 -3.45 -12.81
N LEU A 324 6.21 -4.30 -12.10
CA LEU A 324 5.26 -5.22 -12.66
C LEU A 324 3.87 -4.62 -12.53
N ILE A 325 3.05 -4.81 -13.55
CA ILE A 325 1.60 -4.64 -13.47
C ILE A 325 0.99 -6.03 -13.62
N PHE A 326 0.05 -6.39 -12.76
CA PHE A 326 -0.74 -7.62 -12.91
C PHE A 326 -2.17 -7.40 -12.46
N GLU A 327 -3.06 -8.33 -12.80
CA GLU A 327 -4.47 -8.21 -12.46
C GLU A 327 -4.94 -9.37 -11.56
N ILE A 328 -5.81 -9.02 -10.62
CA ILE A 328 -6.54 -9.98 -9.79
C ILE A 328 -8.04 -9.69 -9.87
N LYS A 329 -8.85 -10.72 -9.69
CA LYS A 329 -10.29 -10.60 -9.50
C LYS A 329 -10.63 -10.81 -8.03
N VAL A 330 -11.55 -10.00 -7.52
CA VAL A 330 -12.12 -10.14 -6.19
C VAL A 330 -13.51 -10.75 -6.30
N ALA A 331 -13.82 -11.68 -5.40
CA ALA A 331 -15.18 -12.21 -5.23
C ALA A 331 -15.52 -12.32 -3.74
N TYR A 332 -16.73 -11.94 -3.35
CA TYR A 332 -17.24 -12.15 -2.01
C TYR A 332 -17.54 -13.63 -1.80
N ALA A 333 -17.19 -14.14 -0.63
CA ALA A 333 -17.63 -15.46 -0.21
C ALA A 333 -19.12 -15.42 0.16
N SER A 334 -19.83 -16.46 -0.25
CA SER A 334 -21.18 -16.79 0.21
C SER A 334 -21.20 -17.18 1.69
#